data_AF-A0A250X0I4-F1
#
_entry.id   AF-A0A250X0I4-F1
#
_cell.length_a   1.000
_cell.length_b   1.000
_cell.length_c   1.000
_cell.angle_alpha   90.00
_cell.angle_beta   90.00
_cell.angle_gamma   90.00
#
_symmetry.space_group_name_H-M   'P 1'
#
loop_
_entity.id
_entity.type
_entity.pdbx_description
1 polymer ?
#
loop_
_entity_poly.entity_id
_entity_poly.type
_entity_poly.pdbx_seq_one_letter_code
_entity_poly.pdbx_strand_id
1 'polypeptide(L)'
;MAGFGYVGNYFWTHYFFQVLGASYTMESHRLNGIPLVMYLMTHAYFNFYHAISNIVLRKTQTSLSKSPAWVRWTAMAIVVFVLSYSTAFMETLTIAHYPYYTFVDRSRMYSVGSLFYAIYFFVSFPMFFRMDEEPSKKKWSAWNAVLDGLAAAMIVTILLDIWRISFGGINVHNPEGLQAEAAGLPWMSY
;
A
#
# COMPACT_ATOMS: atom_id res chain seq x y z
N MET A 1 2.18 8.54 9.98
CA MET A 1 1.15 7.73 9.32
C MET A 1 -0.01 8.55 8.75
N ALA A 2 -0.59 9.50 9.48
CA ALA A 2 -1.81 10.22 9.08
C ALA A 2 -1.82 10.77 7.63
N GLY A 3 -0.79 11.52 7.21
CA GLY A 3 -0.73 12.07 5.84
C GLY A 3 -0.69 11.00 4.75
N PHE A 4 0.17 10.00 4.89
CA PHE A 4 0.28 8.87 3.96
C PHE A 4 -1.01 8.02 3.93
N GLY A 5 -1.59 7.75 5.11
CA GLY A 5 -2.85 7.02 5.25
C GLY A 5 -4.05 7.77 4.67
N TYR A 6 -4.07 9.10 4.74
CA TYR A 6 -5.09 9.92 4.07
C TYR A 6 -5.01 9.72 2.55
N VAL A 7 -3.82 9.79 1.95
CA VAL A 7 -3.67 9.60 0.51
C VAL A 7 -4.13 8.20 0.09
N GLY A 8 -3.73 7.17 0.82
CA GLY A 8 -4.11 5.79 0.52
C GLY A 8 -5.62 5.53 0.64
N ASN A 9 -6.25 6.04 1.69
CA ASN A 9 -7.67 5.85 1.89
C ASN A 9 -8.53 6.68 0.94
N TYR A 10 -8.17 7.95 0.72
CA TYR A 10 -9.00 8.86 -0.06
C TYR A 10 -8.81 8.68 -1.57
N PHE A 11 -7.56 8.54 -2.05
CA PHE A 11 -7.25 8.46 -3.48
C PHE A 11 -7.02 7.02 -3.94
N TRP A 12 -6.12 6.29 -3.27
CA TRP A 12 -5.71 4.98 -3.80
C TRP A 12 -6.78 3.91 -3.66
N THR A 13 -7.69 4.01 -2.70
CA THR A 13 -8.77 3.01 -2.59
C THR A 13 -9.62 2.96 -3.87
N HIS A 14 -9.91 4.11 -4.49
CA HIS A 14 -10.56 4.16 -5.81
C HIS A 14 -9.68 3.62 -6.92
N TYR A 15 -8.41 4.00 -6.89
CA TYR A 15 -7.44 3.50 -7.86
C TYR A 15 -7.36 1.96 -7.83
N PHE A 16 -7.33 1.37 -6.64
CA PHE A 16 -7.36 -0.08 -6.45
C PHE A 16 -8.68 -0.67 -6.95
N PHE A 17 -9.83 -0.03 -6.70
CA PHE A 17 -11.11 -0.51 -7.23
C PHE A 17 -11.13 -0.57 -8.76
N GLN A 18 -10.62 0.47 -9.42
CA GLN A 18 -10.57 0.55 -10.88
C GLN A 18 -9.53 -0.39 -11.50
N VAL A 19 -8.35 -0.51 -10.88
CA VAL A 19 -7.29 -1.37 -11.43
C VAL A 19 -7.51 -2.85 -11.10
N LEU A 20 -8.00 -3.16 -9.90
CA LEU A 20 -8.10 -4.54 -9.40
C LEU A 20 -9.51 -5.14 -9.48
N GLY A 21 -10.54 -4.34 -9.71
CA GLY A 21 -11.91 -4.85 -9.76
C GLY A 21 -12.46 -5.21 -8.41
N ALA A 22 -12.46 -4.24 -7.52
CA ALA A 22 -12.86 -4.42 -6.14
C ALA A 22 -13.91 -3.39 -5.74
N SER A 23 -14.78 -3.74 -4.80
CA SER A 23 -15.78 -2.81 -4.25
C SER A 23 -16.29 -3.23 -2.87
N TYR A 24 -16.68 -2.24 -2.07
CA TYR A 24 -17.43 -2.44 -0.83
C TYR A 24 -18.93 -2.53 -1.12
N THR A 25 -19.60 -3.52 -0.53
CA THR A 25 -21.06 -3.73 -0.63
C THR A 25 -21.80 -3.43 0.68
N MET A 26 -21.09 -3.02 1.73
CA MET A 26 -21.66 -2.72 3.04
C MET A 26 -22.53 -1.46 3.01
N GLU A 27 -23.75 -1.55 3.55
CA GLU A 27 -24.61 -0.39 3.77
C GLU A 27 -24.06 0.46 4.92
N SER A 28 -23.71 1.71 4.63
CA SER A 28 -23.11 2.64 5.59
C SER A 28 -23.09 4.07 5.05
N HIS A 29 -22.82 5.04 5.92
CA HIS A 29 -22.47 6.39 5.48
C HIS A 29 -21.13 6.35 4.73
N ARG A 30 -21.11 6.95 3.53
CA ARG A 30 -19.97 6.89 2.62
C ARG A 30 -19.36 8.28 2.45
N LEU A 31 -18.04 8.33 2.40
CA LEU A 31 -17.28 9.47 1.89
C LEU A 31 -16.59 9.00 0.63
N ASN A 32 -16.79 9.72 -0.48
CA ASN A 32 -16.28 9.32 -1.79
C ASN A 32 -16.60 7.85 -2.12
N GLY A 33 -17.83 7.36 -1.93
CA GLY A 33 -18.16 5.95 -2.22
C GLY A 33 -17.49 4.89 -1.32
N ILE A 34 -16.68 5.26 -0.34
CA ILE A 34 -16.05 4.35 0.62
C ILE A 34 -16.78 4.46 1.97
N PRO A 35 -17.18 3.34 2.62
CA PRO A 35 -17.73 3.38 3.97
C PRO A 35 -16.83 4.14 4.95
N LEU A 36 -17.40 5.10 5.71
CA LEU A 36 -16.64 5.95 6.64
C LEU A 36 -15.83 5.14 7.66
N VAL A 37 -16.40 4.05 8.17
CA VAL A 37 -15.72 3.16 9.13
C VAL A 37 -14.45 2.52 8.55
N MET A 38 -14.39 2.31 7.23
CA MET A 38 -13.20 1.73 6.60
C MET A 38 -12.00 2.66 6.67
N TYR A 39 -12.18 3.99 6.62
CA TYR A 39 -11.06 4.94 6.79
C TYR A 39 -10.36 4.78 8.14
N LEU A 40 -11.12 4.53 9.21
CA LEU A 40 -10.58 4.32 10.55
C LEU A 40 -9.96 2.93 10.69
N MET A 41 -10.65 1.93 10.15
CA MET A 41 -10.24 0.52 10.26
C MET A 41 -8.94 0.27 9.50
N THR A 42 -8.84 0.70 8.24
CA THR A 42 -7.61 0.59 7.45
C THR A 42 -6.46 1.34 8.13
N HIS A 43 -6.72 2.51 8.73
CA HIS A 43 -5.70 3.23 9.47
C HIS A 43 -5.10 2.37 10.59
N ALA A 44 -5.92 1.67 11.36
CA ALA A 44 -5.45 0.74 12.38
C ALA A 44 -4.62 -0.41 11.79
N TYR A 45 -5.12 -1.07 10.73
CA TYR A 45 -4.42 -2.16 10.05
C TYR A 45 -3.06 -1.73 9.52
N PHE A 46 -2.98 -0.62 8.79
CA PHE A 46 -1.72 -0.16 8.25
C PHE A 46 -0.75 0.25 9.36
N ASN A 47 -1.17 0.90 10.44
CA ASN A 47 -0.28 1.17 11.56
C ASN A 47 0.27 -0.13 12.17
N PHE A 48 -0.57 -1.15 12.32
CA PHE A 48 -0.15 -2.47 12.81
C PHE A 48 0.91 -3.12 11.91
N TYR A 49 0.71 -3.09 10.59
CA TYR A 49 1.68 -3.61 9.63
C TYR A 49 3.04 -2.92 9.72
N HIS A 50 3.03 -1.59 9.82
CA HIS A 50 4.27 -0.80 9.95
C HIS A 50 4.96 -1.01 11.30
N ALA A 51 4.20 -1.21 12.38
CA ALA A 51 4.77 -1.53 13.68
C ALA A 51 5.51 -2.87 13.65
N ILE A 52 4.89 -3.91 13.08
CA ILE A 52 5.54 -5.22 12.91
C ILE A 52 6.75 -5.12 11.98
N SER A 53 6.62 -4.43 10.83
CA SER A 53 7.73 -4.28 9.89
C SER A 53 8.93 -3.60 10.56
N ASN A 54 8.71 -2.53 11.33
CA ASN A 54 9.79 -1.85 12.04
C ASN A 54 10.49 -2.76 13.04
N ILE A 55 9.75 -3.59 13.79
CA ILE A 55 10.35 -4.56 14.73
C ILE A 55 11.26 -5.55 13.98
N VAL A 56 10.78 -6.12 12.86
CA VAL A 56 11.54 -7.10 12.09
C VAL A 56 12.76 -6.48 11.41
N LEU A 57 12.60 -5.29 10.81
CA LEU A 57 13.69 -4.56 10.18
C LEU A 57 14.75 -4.12 11.19
N ARG A 58 14.35 -3.64 12.38
CA ARG A 58 15.26 -3.29 13.48
C ARG A 58 16.05 -4.51 13.94
N LYS A 59 15.39 -5.64 14.13
CA LYS A 59 16.04 -6.90 14.49
C LYS A 59 17.04 -7.35 13.42
N THR A 60 16.69 -7.22 12.15
CA THR A 60 17.57 -7.55 11.02
C THR A 60 18.81 -6.66 11.00
N GLN A 61 18.62 -5.34 11.09
CA GLN A 61 19.71 -4.36 11.09
C GLN A 61 20.67 -4.54 12.28
N THR A 62 20.14 -4.77 13.48
CA THR A 62 20.95 -4.96 14.69
C THR A 62 21.72 -6.29 14.66
N SER A 63 21.08 -7.37 14.20
CA SER A 63 21.70 -8.70 14.08
C SER A 63 22.86 -8.70 13.08
N LEU A 64 22.74 -7.93 12.00
CA LEU A 64 23.75 -7.80 10.95
C LEU A 64 24.67 -6.59 11.12
N SER A 65 24.66 -5.94 12.29
CA SER A 65 25.40 -4.69 12.52
C SER A 65 26.91 -4.80 12.27
N LYS A 66 27.49 -5.98 12.51
CA LYS A 66 28.92 -6.29 12.29
C LYS A 66 29.23 -6.84 10.88
N SER A 67 28.21 -7.09 10.07
CA SER A 67 28.37 -7.63 8.72
C SER A 67 28.76 -6.54 7.72
N PRO A 68 29.39 -6.91 6.59
CA PRO A 68 29.67 -5.96 5.50
C PRO A 68 28.40 -5.25 5.01
N ALA A 69 28.55 -4.03 4.51
CA ALA A 69 27.42 -3.19 4.09
C ALA A 69 26.53 -3.90 3.06
N TRP A 70 27.11 -4.55 2.05
CA TRP A 70 26.35 -5.26 1.01
C TRP A 70 25.45 -6.36 1.58
N VAL A 71 25.94 -7.13 2.57
CA VAL A 71 25.14 -8.18 3.25
C VAL A 71 23.94 -7.55 3.94
N ARG A 72 24.15 -6.43 4.64
CA ARG A 72 23.07 -5.69 5.31
C ARG A 72 22.04 -5.18 4.31
N TRP A 73 22.48 -4.54 3.23
CA TRP A 73 21.58 -4.02 2.19
C TRP A 73 20.78 -5.12 1.52
N THR A 74 21.42 -6.22 1.14
CA THR A 74 20.74 -7.38 0.54
C THR A 74 19.75 -8.02 1.52
N ALA A 75 20.13 -8.23 2.78
CA ALA A 75 19.23 -8.78 3.78
C ALA A 75 18.02 -7.87 4.04
N MET A 76 18.23 -6.55 4.16
CA MET A 76 17.16 -5.58 4.32
C MET A 76 16.21 -5.59 3.11
N ALA A 77 16.75 -5.62 1.89
CA ALA A 77 15.94 -5.69 0.67
C ALA A 77 15.09 -6.98 0.62
N ILE A 78 15.69 -8.13 0.94
CA ILE A 78 14.96 -9.41 1.00
C ILE A 78 13.86 -9.36 2.06
N VAL A 79 14.17 -8.86 3.26
CA VAL A 79 13.17 -8.75 4.35
C VAL A 79 12.04 -7.81 3.97
N VAL A 80 12.33 -6.64 3.40
CA VAL A 80 11.29 -5.72 2.89
C VAL A 80 10.45 -6.41 1.82
N PHE A 81 11.07 -7.12 0.87
CA PHE A 81 10.35 -7.82 -0.19
C PHE A 81 9.39 -8.87 0.37
N VAL A 82 9.90 -9.75 1.23
CA VAL A 82 9.12 -10.84 1.84
C VAL A 82 8.00 -10.29 2.72
N LEU A 83 8.28 -9.32 3.60
CA LEU A 83 7.27 -8.72 4.46
C LEU A 83 6.18 -8.00 3.68
N SER A 84 6.57 -7.23 2.65
CA SER A 84 5.63 -6.46 1.83
C SER A 84 4.69 -7.36 1.07
N TYR A 85 5.23 -8.37 0.39
CA TYR A 85 4.42 -9.33 -0.35
C TYR A 85 3.52 -10.16 0.58
N SER A 86 4.07 -10.65 1.70
CA SER A 86 3.30 -11.44 2.66
C SER A 86 2.15 -10.63 3.27
N THR A 87 2.41 -9.36 3.63
CA THR A 87 1.37 -8.46 4.18
C THR A 87 0.27 -8.21 3.16
N ALA A 88 0.63 -7.86 1.91
CA ALA A 88 -0.34 -7.61 0.85
C ALA A 88 -1.16 -8.86 0.51
N PHE A 89 -0.53 -10.03 0.49
CA PHE A 89 -1.20 -11.31 0.25
C PHE A 89 -2.16 -11.67 1.40
N MET A 90 -1.72 -11.53 2.65
CA MET A 90 -2.58 -11.76 3.81
C MET A 90 -3.78 -10.80 3.84
N GLU A 91 -3.56 -9.52 3.53
CA GLU A 91 -4.64 -8.53 3.44
C GLU A 91 -5.61 -8.88 2.31
N THR A 92 -5.09 -9.32 1.17
CA THR A 92 -5.93 -9.80 0.06
C THR A 92 -6.78 -10.99 0.48
N LEU A 93 -6.17 -11.95 1.19
CA LEU A 93 -6.87 -13.13 1.70
C LEU A 93 -7.96 -12.75 2.72
N THR A 94 -7.66 -11.91 3.70
CA THR A 94 -8.64 -11.52 4.74
C THR A 94 -9.80 -10.73 4.13
N ILE A 95 -9.51 -9.78 3.24
CA ILE A 95 -10.54 -9.00 2.54
C ILE A 95 -11.40 -9.89 1.64
N ALA A 96 -10.82 -10.86 0.93
CA ALA A 96 -11.58 -11.76 0.06
C ALA A 96 -12.59 -12.65 0.81
N HIS A 97 -12.41 -12.85 2.11
CA HIS A 97 -13.34 -13.57 2.98
C HIS A 97 -14.31 -12.64 3.73
N TYR A 98 -14.14 -11.32 3.64
CA TYR A 98 -15.06 -10.37 4.24
C TYR A 98 -16.36 -10.31 3.43
N PRO A 99 -17.55 -10.53 4.04
CA PRO A 99 -18.80 -10.68 3.30
C PRO A 99 -19.25 -9.42 2.55
N TYR A 100 -18.74 -8.25 2.94
CA TYR A 100 -19.10 -6.97 2.33
C TYR A 100 -18.02 -6.40 1.40
N TYR A 101 -17.15 -7.27 0.88
CA TYR A 101 -16.14 -6.92 -0.12
C TYR A 101 -16.18 -7.91 -1.28
N THR A 102 -16.21 -7.39 -2.49
CA THR A 102 -16.27 -8.22 -3.70
C THR A 102 -15.11 -7.95 -4.63
N PHE A 103 -14.55 -9.03 -5.19
CA PHE A 103 -13.58 -8.99 -6.27
C PHE A 103 -14.21 -9.58 -7.54
N VAL A 104 -13.92 -8.98 -8.69
CA VAL A 104 -14.34 -9.49 -10.00
C VAL A 104 -13.62 -10.81 -10.33
N ASP A 105 -12.29 -10.86 -10.15
CA ASP A 105 -11.47 -12.06 -10.33
C ASP A 105 -10.60 -12.32 -9.10
N ARG A 106 -11.06 -13.20 -8.22
CA ARG A 106 -10.34 -13.56 -6.99
C ARG A 106 -8.99 -14.24 -7.27
N SER A 107 -8.90 -15.05 -8.33
CA SER A 107 -7.68 -15.81 -8.64
C SER A 107 -6.56 -14.88 -9.10
N ARG A 108 -6.88 -13.92 -9.98
CA ARG A 108 -5.92 -12.89 -10.40
C ARG A 108 -5.62 -11.91 -9.27
N MET A 109 -6.58 -11.64 -8.39
CA MET A 109 -6.34 -10.82 -7.21
C MET A 109 -5.30 -11.44 -6.27
N TYR A 110 -5.36 -12.75 -6.00
CA TYR A 110 -4.37 -13.44 -5.14
C TYR A 110 -2.95 -13.48 -5.72
N SER A 111 -2.82 -13.47 -7.05
CA SER A 111 -1.53 -13.60 -7.71
C SER A 111 -0.95 -12.22 -8.07
N VAL A 112 -1.60 -11.53 -9.00
CA VAL A 112 -1.17 -10.25 -9.55
C VAL A 112 -1.62 -9.08 -8.67
N GLY A 113 -2.83 -9.14 -8.13
CA GLY A 113 -3.39 -8.09 -7.27
C GLY A 113 -2.60 -7.91 -5.97
N SER A 114 -2.20 -9.00 -5.31
CA SER A 114 -1.35 -8.94 -4.11
C SER A 114 0.04 -8.36 -4.41
N LEU A 115 0.64 -8.66 -5.58
CA LEU A 115 1.92 -8.07 -5.96
C LEU A 115 1.79 -6.56 -6.26
N PHE A 116 0.72 -6.18 -6.97
CA PHE A 116 0.40 -4.77 -7.21
C PHE A 116 0.19 -4.01 -5.89
N TYR A 117 -0.56 -4.60 -4.97
CA TYR A 117 -0.78 -4.02 -3.66
C TYR A 117 0.52 -3.96 -2.83
N ALA A 118 1.42 -4.95 -2.97
CA ALA A 118 2.72 -4.95 -2.29
C ALA A 118 3.60 -3.73 -2.64
N ILE A 119 3.38 -3.05 -3.77
CA ILE A 119 4.06 -1.79 -4.13
C ILE A 119 3.91 -0.74 -3.04
N TYR A 120 2.74 -0.67 -2.41
CA TYR A 120 2.49 0.20 -1.27
C TYR A 120 3.52 -0.05 -0.16
N PHE A 121 3.75 -1.32 0.18
CA PHE A 121 4.62 -1.74 1.28
C PHE A 121 6.11 -1.68 0.93
N PHE A 122 6.48 -1.93 -0.34
CA PHE A 122 7.85 -1.79 -0.80
C PHE A 122 8.42 -0.39 -0.57
N VAL A 123 7.58 0.64 -0.65
CA VAL A 123 7.97 2.02 -0.38
C VAL A 123 7.77 2.38 1.10
N SER A 124 6.61 2.03 1.65
CA SER A 124 6.22 2.54 2.97
C SER A 124 7.01 1.91 4.12
N PHE A 125 7.27 0.59 4.11
CA PHE A 125 8.06 -0.05 5.16
C PHE A 125 9.46 0.56 5.36
N PRO A 126 10.32 0.66 4.33
CA PRO A 126 11.64 1.26 4.51
C PRO A 126 11.56 2.76 4.86
N MET A 127 10.55 3.48 4.35
CA MET A 127 10.37 4.90 4.65
C MET A 127 10.03 5.12 6.13
N PHE A 128 9.05 4.41 6.66
CA PHE A 128 8.66 4.50 8.08
C PHE A 128 9.75 4.01 9.01
N PHE A 129 10.49 2.98 8.61
CA PHE A 129 11.64 2.51 9.35
C PHE A 129 12.72 3.59 9.46
N ARG A 130 13.04 4.28 8.36
CA ARG A 130 13.99 5.41 8.36
C ARG A 130 13.55 6.55 9.28
N MET A 131 12.26 6.85 9.33
CA MET A 131 11.71 7.89 10.21
C MET A 131 11.75 7.53 11.70
N ASP A 132 11.76 6.23 12.04
CA ASP A 132 11.76 5.74 13.41
C ASP A 132 13.19 5.56 13.96
N GLU A 133 14.14 5.14 13.12
CA GLU A 133 15.46 4.61 13.53
C GLU A 133 16.61 5.61 13.74
N GLU A 134 16.35 6.88 14.06
CA GLU A 134 17.42 7.83 14.39
C GLU A 134 17.26 8.49 15.77
N PRO A 135 17.63 7.79 16.87
CA PRO A 135 17.63 8.38 18.21
C PRO A 135 18.65 9.52 18.38
N SER A 136 19.71 9.52 17.57
CA SER A 136 20.83 10.47 17.64
C SER A 136 20.63 11.73 16.79
N LYS A 137 19.61 11.76 15.91
CA LYS A 137 19.24 12.97 15.15
C LYS A 137 18.04 13.65 15.77
N LYS A 138 17.82 14.92 15.39
CA LYS A 138 16.64 15.69 15.81
C LYS A 138 15.39 14.90 15.43
N LYS A 139 14.52 14.63 16.41
CA LYS A 139 13.21 13.98 16.18
C LYS A 139 12.49 14.67 15.02
N TRP A 140 11.88 13.90 14.13
CA TRP A 140 11.05 14.44 13.06
C TRP A 140 10.00 15.39 13.66
N SER A 141 9.94 16.61 13.13
CA SER A 141 8.79 17.46 13.41
C SER A 141 7.55 16.86 12.76
N ALA A 142 6.36 17.21 13.28
CA ALA A 142 5.10 16.82 12.65
C ALA A 142 5.06 17.23 11.16
N TRP A 143 5.63 18.40 10.83
CA TRP A 143 5.75 18.89 9.47
C TRP A 143 6.63 18.00 8.58
N ASN A 144 7.83 17.63 9.05
CA ASN A 144 8.71 16.74 8.28
C ASN A 144 8.06 15.36 8.07
N ALA A 145 7.33 14.87 9.07
CA ALA A 145 6.62 13.61 8.96
C ALA A 145 5.47 13.67 7.93
N VAL A 146 4.79 14.81 7.81
CA VAL A 146 3.79 15.03 6.77
C VAL A 146 4.45 15.10 5.39
N LEU A 147 5.54 15.88 5.24
CA LEU A 147 6.27 15.98 3.98
C LEU A 147 6.82 14.64 3.50
N ASP A 148 7.51 13.89 4.37
CA ASP A 148 8.05 12.58 4.05
C ASP A 148 6.94 11.58 3.72
N GLY A 149 5.80 11.66 4.43
CA GLY A 149 4.61 10.87 4.15
C GLY A 149 4.00 11.17 2.78
N LEU A 150 3.90 12.45 2.40
CA LEU A 150 3.40 12.86 1.08
C LEU A 150 4.39 12.50 -0.04
N ALA A 151 5.69 12.64 0.19
CA ALA A 151 6.72 12.23 -0.75
C ALA A 151 6.66 10.72 -1.02
N ALA A 152 6.56 9.90 0.03
CA ALA A 152 6.36 8.46 -0.12
C ALA A 152 5.06 8.14 -0.86
N ALA A 153 4.00 8.89 -0.60
CA ALA A 153 2.74 8.72 -1.32
C ALA A 153 2.90 8.99 -2.81
N MET A 154 3.63 10.04 -3.19
CA MET A 154 3.91 10.31 -4.60
C MET A 154 4.75 9.19 -5.25
N ILE A 155 5.74 8.65 -4.55
CA ILE A 155 6.52 7.51 -5.05
C ILE A 155 5.61 6.29 -5.29
N VAL A 156 4.77 5.93 -4.32
CA VAL A 156 3.79 4.83 -4.48
C VAL A 156 2.89 5.09 -5.68
N THR A 157 2.36 6.32 -5.80
CA THR A 157 1.47 6.70 -6.91
C THR A 157 2.16 6.50 -8.27
N ILE A 158 3.41 6.96 -8.41
CA ILE A 158 4.19 6.80 -9.64
C ILE A 158 4.41 5.31 -9.95
N LEU A 159 4.76 4.49 -8.97
CA LEU A 159 5.00 3.06 -9.18
C LEU A 159 3.72 2.30 -9.56
N LEU A 160 2.61 2.62 -8.90
CA LEU A 160 1.30 2.08 -9.25
C LEU A 160 0.90 2.49 -10.68
N ASP A 161 1.21 3.73 -11.07
CA ASP A 161 0.89 4.23 -12.40
C ASP A 161 1.75 3.62 -13.51
N ILE A 162 3.05 3.44 -13.26
CA ILE A 162 3.95 2.69 -14.14
C ILE A 162 3.41 1.28 -14.34
N TRP A 163 2.96 0.62 -13.27
CA TRP A 163 2.36 -0.71 -13.37
C TRP A 163 1.10 -0.68 -14.23
N ARG A 164 0.16 0.23 -13.95
CA ARG A 164 -1.08 0.38 -14.72
C ARG A 164 -0.79 0.59 -16.20
N ILE A 165 0.17 1.43 -16.55
CA ILE A 165 0.53 1.72 -17.96
C ILE A 165 1.21 0.51 -18.61
N SER A 166 2.08 -0.19 -17.88
CA SER A 166 2.87 -1.29 -18.43
C SER A 166 2.10 -2.61 -18.55
N PHE A 167 1.21 -2.90 -17.59
CA PHE A 167 0.54 -4.19 -17.44
C PHE A 167 -0.99 -4.11 -17.49
N GLY A 168 -1.58 -2.91 -17.38
CA GLY A 168 -3.02 -2.71 -17.37
C GLY A 168 -3.69 -3.05 -16.03
N GLY A 169 -5.02 -2.93 -16.03
CA GLY A 169 -5.88 -3.40 -14.94
C GLY A 169 -6.24 -4.88 -15.08
N ILE A 170 -6.55 -5.50 -13.95
CA ILE A 170 -7.04 -6.88 -13.88
C ILE A 170 -8.56 -6.95 -14.17
N ASN A 171 -9.23 -5.80 -14.18
CA ASN A 171 -10.67 -5.67 -14.41
C ASN A 171 -11.10 -6.17 -15.80
N VAL A 172 -11.82 -7.31 -15.84
CA VAL A 172 -12.22 -8.00 -17.08
C VAL A 172 -13.52 -7.43 -17.69
N HIS A 173 -14.27 -6.60 -16.96
CA HIS A 173 -15.61 -6.17 -17.37
C HIS A 173 -15.71 -4.86 -18.16
N ASN A 174 -14.61 -4.16 -18.44
CA ASN A 174 -14.69 -2.98 -19.32
C ASN A 174 -13.39 -2.71 -20.09
N PRO A 175 -13.08 -3.50 -21.14
CA PRO A 175 -11.92 -3.25 -21.98
C PRO A 175 -11.98 -1.87 -22.68
N GLU A 176 -13.17 -1.34 -22.94
CA GLU A 176 -13.38 -0.01 -23.55
C GLU A 176 -13.25 1.13 -22.52
N GLY A 177 -13.76 0.94 -21.29
CA GLY A 177 -13.63 1.90 -20.20
C GLY A 177 -12.20 2.06 -19.69
N LEU A 178 -11.42 0.97 -19.61
CA LEU A 178 -10.00 1.04 -19.26
C LEU A 178 -9.16 1.77 -20.32
N GLN A 179 -9.51 1.67 -21.61
CA GLN A 179 -8.84 2.43 -22.68
C GLN A 179 -9.23 3.91 -22.69
N ALA A 180 -10.48 4.25 -22.34
CA ALA A 180 -10.91 5.64 -22.16
C ALA A 180 -10.38 6.28 -20.86
N GLU A 181 -10.30 5.52 -19.76
CA GLU A 181 -9.71 5.94 -18.48
C GLU A 181 -8.18 5.92 -18.47
N ALA A 182 -7.53 5.22 -19.39
CA ALA A 182 -6.08 5.30 -19.59
C ALA A 182 -5.61 6.73 -19.91
N ALA A 183 -6.50 7.59 -20.43
CA ALA A 183 -6.25 9.00 -20.67
C ALA A 183 -6.51 9.92 -19.45
N GLY A 184 -7.13 9.40 -18.37
CA GLY A 184 -7.54 10.16 -17.18
C GLY A 184 -6.90 9.68 -15.86
N LEU A 185 -7.09 10.46 -14.79
CA LEU A 185 -6.69 10.07 -13.44
C LEU A 185 -7.72 9.08 -12.87
N PRO A 186 -7.37 7.83 -12.50
CA PRO A 186 -8.37 6.80 -12.15
C PRO A 186 -9.16 7.08 -10.86
N TRP A 187 -8.75 8.08 -10.09
CA TRP A 187 -9.48 8.54 -8.89
C TRP A 187 -10.43 9.72 -9.17
N MET A 188 -10.63 10.11 -10.43
CA MET A 188 -11.56 11.18 -10.83
C MET A 188 -12.79 10.67 -11.61
N SER A 189 -12.84 9.38 -11.94
CA SER A 189 -14.01 8.76 -12.55
C SER A 189 -15.04 8.39 -11.48
N TYR A 190 -16.24 8.95 -11.57
CA TYR A 190 -17.39 8.65 -10.71
C TYR A 190 -18.37 7.73 -11.42
#